data_AF-A0A975VFF7-F1
#
_entry.id   AF-A0A975VFF7-F1
#
_cell.length_a   1.000
_cell.length_b   1.000
_cell.length_c   1.000
_cell.angle_alpha   90.00
_cell.angle_beta   90.00
_cell.angle_gamma   90.00
#
_symmetry.space_group_name_H-M   'P 1'
#
loop_
_entity.id
_entity.type
_entity.pdbx_description
1 polymer ?
#
loop_
_entity_poly.entity_id
_entity_poly.type
_entity_poly.pdbx_seq_one_letter_code
_entity_poly.pdbx_strand_id
1 'polypeptide(L)'
;MPMQTEQFKERINQIEQCVDEAQTCVQQSQASPELRQSVETLHQQARQIKQQMQATGGQQQQGGQQQQGGQGGQDQLQQAVNQLEQSADRAEQACRSAGNVDPKTQQAVQRAHNEISNLKKQIQMG
;
A
#
# COMPACT_ATOMS: atom_id res chain seq x y z
N MET A 1 -8.50 -20.57 7.11
CA MET A 1 -9.28 -20.56 5.86
C MET A 1 -8.57 -19.58 4.95
N PRO A 2 -8.19 -19.97 3.71
CA PRO A 2 -7.48 -19.07 2.82
C PRO A 2 -8.34 -17.82 2.56
N MET A 3 -7.72 -16.65 2.67
CA MET A 3 -8.38 -15.37 2.44
C MET A 3 -8.97 -15.33 1.02
N GLN A 4 -10.26 -15.01 0.89
CA GLN A 4 -10.89 -14.91 -0.43
C GLN A 4 -10.31 -13.74 -1.22
N THR A 5 -10.08 -13.93 -2.53
CA THR A 5 -9.54 -12.91 -3.43
C THR A 5 -10.38 -11.63 -3.45
N GLU A 6 -11.70 -11.72 -3.24
CA GLU A 6 -12.57 -10.54 -3.13
C GLU A 6 -12.30 -9.72 -1.87
N GLN A 7 -12.16 -10.36 -0.71
CA GLN A 7 -11.78 -9.68 0.53
C GLN A 7 -10.41 -9.02 0.40
N PHE A 8 -9.48 -9.66 -0.30
CA PHE A 8 -8.16 -9.09 -0.56
C PHE A 8 -8.26 -7.83 -1.43
N LYS A 9 -9.03 -7.89 -2.53
CA LYS A 9 -9.27 -6.74 -3.41
C LYS A 9 -9.91 -5.58 -2.66
N GLU A 10 -10.88 -5.86 -1.80
CA GLU A 10 -11.54 -4.84 -0.98
C GLU A 10 -10.54 -4.17 -0.03
N ARG A 11 -9.69 -4.94 0.64
CA ARG A 11 -8.63 -4.40 1.50
C ARG A 11 -7.61 -3.56 0.74
N ILE A 12 -7.17 -4.00 -0.43
CA ILE A 12 -6.26 -3.21 -1.26
C ILE A 12 -6.90 -1.90 -1.72
N ASN A 13 -8.20 -1.90 -2.04
CA ASN A 13 -8.92 -0.66 -2.35
C ASN A 13 -8.96 0.29 -1.15
N GLN A 14 -9.19 -0.23 0.07
CA GLN A 14 -9.16 0.58 1.29
C GLN A 14 -7.77 1.16 1.54
N ILE A 15 -6.71 0.36 1.35
CA ILE A 15 -5.33 0.82 1.45
C ILE A 15 -5.05 1.92 0.43
N GLU A 16 -5.38 1.71 -0.85
CA GLU A 16 -5.18 2.72 -1.89
C GLU A 16 -5.88 4.03 -1.53
N GLN A 17 -7.12 3.97 -1.06
CA GLN A 17 -7.88 5.16 -0.66
C GLN A 17 -7.22 5.89 0.52
N CYS A 18 -6.74 5.17 1.53
CA CYS A 18 -6.02 5.77 2.65
C CYS A 18 -4.70 6.41 2.19
N VAL A 19 -4.00 5.76 1.26
CA VAL A 19 -2.73 6.24 0.73
C VAL A 19 -2.92 7.45 -0.20
N ASP A 20 -3.97 7.47 -1.00
CA ASP A 20 -4.34 8.61 -1.85
C ASP A 20 -4.73 9.84 -1.01
N GLU A 21 -5.49 9.63 0.08
CA GLU A 21 -5.76 10.65 1.08
C GLU A 21 -4.45 11.17 1.69
N ALA A 22 -3.54 10.28 2.11
CA ALA A 22 -2.24 10.66 2.64
C ALA A 22 -1.41 11.45 1.61
N GLN A 23 -1.38 11.01 0.36
CA GLN A 23 -0.66 11.69 -0.73
C GLN A 23 -1.21 13.08 -0.98
N THR A 24 -2.54 13.24 -0.94
CA THR A 24 -3.20 14.53 -1.09
C THR A 24 -2.87 15.45 0.09
N CYS A 25 -2.95 14.95 1.32
CA CYS A 25 -2.59 15.73 2.51
C CYS A 25 -1.13 16.16 2.50
N VAL A 26 -0.22 15.27 2.07
CA VAL A 26 1.23 15.52 1.94
C VAL A 26 1.56 16.50 0.82
N GLN A 27 0.77 16.57 -0.24
CA GLN A 27 0.91 17.57 -1.30
C GLN A 27 0.36 18.94 -0.89
N GLN A 28 -0.72 18.97 -0.12
CA GLN A 28 -1.32 20.21 0.38
C GLN A 28 -0.56 20.79 1.58
N SER A 29 0.09 19.93 2.36
CA SER A 29 0.92 20.32 3.51
C SER A 29 2.36 20.56 3.07
N GLN A 30 3.11 21.36 3.82
CA GLN A 30 4.56 21.48 3.65
C GLN A 30 5.30 20.29 4.28
N ALA A 31 4.91 19.08 3.88
CA ALA A 31 5.52 17.85 4.34
C ALA A 31 6.99 17.74 3.89
N SER A 32 7.82 17.12 4.73
CA SER A 32 9.22 16.85 4.42
C SER A 32 9.37 16.05 3.11
N PRO A 33 10.41 16.29 2.31
CA PRO A 33 10.62 15.57 1.05
C PRO A 33 10.69 14.06 1.23
N GLU A 34 11.23 13.60 2.35
CA GLU A 34 11.30 12.17 2.71
C GLU A 34 9.91 11.55 2.91
N LEU A 35 8.99 12.28 3.55
CA LEU A 35 7.60 11.85 3.72
C LEU A 35 6.89 11.80 2.36
N ARG A 36 7.09 12.83 1.52
CA ARG A 36 6.54 12.88 0.16
C ARG A 36 6.97 11.66 -0.64
N GLN A 37 8.27 11.35 -0.63
CA GLN A 37 8.83 10.21 -1.34
C GLN A 37 8.30 8.87 -0.80
N SER A 38 8.17 8.74 0.52
CA SER A 38 7.67 7.51 1.15
C SER A 38 6.21 7.25 0.80
N VAL A 39 5.36 8.28 0.84
CA VAL A 39 3.94 8.18 0.48
C VAL A 39 3.74 7.96 -1.02
N GLU A 40 4.54 8.60 -1.88
CA GLU A 40 4.49 8.35 -3.33
C GLU A 40 4.88 6.90 -3.67
N THR A 41 5.95 6.39 -3.05
CA THR A 41 6.36 4.98 -3.21
C THR A 41 5.25 4.04 -2.74
N LEU A 42 4.63 4.35 -1.61
CA LEU A 42 3.52 3.58 -1.06
C LEU A 42 2.32 3.54 -2.01
N HIS A 43 1.97 4.68 -2.61
CA HIS A 43 0.88 4.79 -3.57
C HIS A 43 1.15 3.96 -4.84
N GLN A 44 2.36 4.04 -5.38
CA GLN A 44 2.77 3.26 -6.54
C GLN A 44 2.69 1.75 -6.26
N GLN A 45 3.17 1.31 -5.11
CA GLN A 45 3.11 -0.10 -4.69
C GLN A 45 1.66 -0.58 -4.52
N ALA A 46 0.80 0.19 -3.85
CA ALA A 46 -0.60 -0.18 -3.64
C ALA A 46 -1.33 -0.37 -4.97
N ARG A 47 -1.08 0.56 -5.90
CA ARG A 47 -1.64 0.52 -7.26
C ARG A 47 -1.10 -0.66 -8.06
N GLN A 48 0.18 -0.98 -7.95
CA GLN A 48 0.79 -2.13 -8.63
C GLN A 48 0.17 -3.45 -8.17
N ILE A 49 -0.01 -3.63 -6.85
CA ILE A 49 -0.64 -4.82 -6.27
C ILE A 49 -2.10 -4.95 -6.73
N LYS A 50 -2.84 -3.84 -6.75
CA LYS A 50 -4.21 -3.81 -7.26
C LYS A 50 -4.28 -4.26 -8.71
N GLN A 51 -3.38 -3.79 -9.57
CA GLN A 51 -3.32 -4.19 -10.97
C GLN A 51 -2.97 -5.66 -11.14
N GLN A 52 -2.00 -6.17 -10.37
CA GLN A 52 -1.63 -7.59 -10.38
C GLN A 52 -2.83 -8.48 -9.99
N MET A 53 -3.62 -8.07 -8.99
CA MET A 53 -4.80 -8.80 -8.53
C MET A 53 -6.02 -8.70 -9.44
N GLN A 54 -6.16 -7.59 -10.17
CA GLN A 54 -7.16 -7.50 -11.23
C GLN A 54 -6.79 -8.44 -12.39
N ALA A 55 -5.51 -8.48 -12.76
CA ALA A 55 -5.02 -9.33 -13.85
C ALA A 55 -5.24 -10.84 -13.61
N THR A 56 -5.28 -11.30 -12.34
CA THR A 56 -5.53 -12.72 -12.02
C THR A 56 -7.03 -13.11 -12.03
N GLY A 57 -7.96 -12.15 -11.99
CA GLY A 57 -9.39 -12.42 -11.78
C GLY A 57 -10.36 -11.83 -12.81
N GLY A 58 -9.88 -11.11 -13.81
CA GLY A 58 -10.75 -10.52 -14.83
C GLY A 58 -9.92 -9.77 -15.87
N GLN A 59 -10.08 -10.18 -17.11
CA GLN A 59 -9.46 -9.62 -18.30
C GLN A 59 -9.71 -8.11 -18.44
N GLN A 60 -8.74 -7.25 -18.06
CA GLN A 60 -8.42 -6.05 -18.84
C GLN A 60 -7.04 -5.46 -18.50
N GLN A 61 -6.30 -5.23 -19.58
CA GLN A 61 -4.93 -4.77 -19.77
C GLN A 61 -4.81 -3.25 -19.59
N GLN A 62 -3.71 -2.75 -18.98
CA GLN A 62 -2.76 -1.86 -19.65
C GLN A 62 -1.47 -1.58 -18.82
N GLY A 63 -0.34 -2.06 -19.33
CA GLY A 63 0.96 -1.39 -19.24
C GLY A 63 1.85 -1.66 -18.01
N GLY A 64 2.86 -2.52 -18.17
CA GLY A 64 4.16 -2.31 -17.52
C GLY A 64 4.73 -3.47 -16.69
N GLN A 65 5.65 -4.21 -17.33
CA GLN A 65 6.76 -5.00 -16.74
C GLN A 65 6.45 -6.27 -15.93
N GLN A 66 6.47 -7.37 -16.69
CA GLN A 66 7.18 -8.63 -16.45
C GLN A 66 7.31 -9.08 -14.99
N GLN A 67 6.46 -10.05 -14.61
CA GLN A 67 6.73 -10.91 -13.47
C GLN A 67 7.16 -12.29 -13.98
N GLN A 68 8.36 -12.67 -13.57
CA GLN A 68 9.01 -13.94 -13.84
C GLN A 68 8.22 -15.09 -13.17
N GLY A 69 8.09 -16.19 -13.91
CA GLY A 69 7.07 -17.21 -13.70
C GLY A 69 7.28 -18.18 -12.54
N GLY A 70 6.20 -18.93 -12.27
CA GLY A 70 6.22 -20.20 -11.53
C GLY A 70 5.53 -20.15 -10.16
N GLN A 71 4.32 -20.72 -10.08
CA GLN A 71 3.66 -21.27 -8.88
C GLN A 71 3.39 -20.35 -7.66
N GLY A 72 3.84 -19.09 -7.60
CA GLY A 72 3.88 -18.29 -6.36
C GLY A 72 2.98 -17.04 -6.28
N GLY A 73 1.68 -17.14 -6.60
CA GLY A 73 0.76 -16.00 -6.51
C GLY A 73 0.61 -15.44 -5.08
N GLN A 74 0.63 -16.32 -4.07
CA GLN A 74 0.56 -15.95 -2.66
C GLN A 74 1.90 -15.40 -2.13
N ASP A 75 3.03 -15.99 -2.52
CA ASP A 75 4.37 -15.48 -2.19
C ASP A 75 4.61 -14.09 -2.77
N GLN A 76 4.20 -13.85 -4.03
CA GLN A 76 4.27 -12.52 -4.63
C GLN A 76 3.40 -11.52 -3.90
N LEU A 77 2.20 -11.93 -3.48
CA LEU A 77 1.32 -11.12 -2.65
C LEU A 77 1.97 -10.75 -1.32
N GLN A 78 2.50 -11.75 -0.64
CA GLN A 78 3.18 -11.60 0.65
C GLN A 78 4.36 -10.62 0.51
N GLN A 79 5.20 -10.79 -0.53
CA GLN A 79 6.31 -9.89 -0.82
C GLN A 79 5.83 -8.47 -1.12
N ALA A 80 4.77 -8.31 -1.90
CA ALA A 80 4.27 -6.99 -2.25
C ALA A 80 3.66 -6.27 -1.04
N VAL A 81 2.91 -6.98 -0.19
CA VAL A 81 2.37 -6.41 1.05
C VAL A 81 3.48 -6.14 2.09
N ASN A 82 4.53 -6.94 2.14
CA ASN A 82 5.72 -6.63 2.94
C ASN A 82 6.40 -5.33 2.49
N GLN A 83 6.48 -5.09 1.17
CA GLN A 83 7.01 -3.85 0.62
C GLN A 83 6.12 -2.65 0.96
N LEU A 84 4.80 -2.80 0.86
CA LEU A 84 3.84 -1.79 1.31
C LEU A 84 4.04 -1.43 2.79
N GLU A 85 4.18 -2.43 3.66
CA GLU A 85 4.37 -2.20 5.10
C GLU A 85 5.66 -1.41 5.35
N GLN A 86 6.75 -1.77 4.68
CA GLN A 86 8.01 -1.03 4.79
C GLN A 86 7.87 0.43 4.36
N SER A 87 7.19 0.70 3.24
CA SER A 87 6.98 2.07 2.78
C SER A 87 6.07 2.86 3.72
N ALA A 88 5.05 2.21 4.30
CA ALA A 88 4.13 2.81 5.25
C ALA A 88 4.79 3.10 6.60
N ASP A 89 5.62 2.17 7.10
CA ASP A 89 6.42 2.36 8.32
C ASP A 89 7.39 3.53 8.12
N ARG A 90 8.07 3.60 6.96
CA ARG A 90 8.95 4.72 6.63
C ARG A 90 8.20 6.05 6.56
N ALA A 91 7.01 6.07 5.96
CA ALA A 91 6.16 7.26 5.94
C ALA A 91 5.73 7.65 7.36
N GLU A 92 5.38 6.70 8.22
CA GLU A 92 5.03 6.95 9.60
C GLU A 92 6.22 7.49 10.42
N GLN A 93 7.40 6.91 10.24
CA GLN A 93 8.64 7.37 10.86
C GLN A 93 9.00 8.79 10.41
N ALA A 94 8.90 9.09 9.10
CA ALA A 94 9.13 10.42 8.57
C ALA A 94 8.10 11.42 9.13
N CYS A 95 6.82 11.02 9.23
CA CYS A 95 5.77 11.81 9.89
C CYS A 95 6.12 12.16 11.33
N ARG A 96 6.54 11.17 12.12
CA ARG A 96 6.91 11.35 13.53
C ARG A 96 8.18 12.18 13.70
N SER A 97 9.18 11.96 12.84
CA SER A 97 10.49 12.61 12.91
C SER A 97 10.44 14.07 12.48
N ALA A 98 9.56 14.40 11.53
CA ALA A 98 9.40 15.76 11.01
C ALA A 98 8.82 16.73 12.06
N GLY A 99 8.16 16.24 13.12
CA GLY A 99 7.69 17.02 14.27
C GLY A 99 6.59 18.07 14.00
N ASN A 100 6.45 18.52 12.75
CA ASN A 100 5.52 19.55 12.30
C ASN A 100 4.71 19.07 11.07
N VAL A 101 4.14 17.87 11.17
CA VAL A 101 3.30 17.30 10.12
C VAL A 101 1.84 17.56 10.45
N ASP A 102 1.06 17.93 9.43
CA ASP A 102 -0.36 18.20 9.60
C ASP A 102 -1.07 16.98 10.22
N PRO A 103 -1.94 17.17 11.23
CA PRO A 103 -2.63 16.08 11.91
C PRO A 103 -3.42 15.18 10.95
N LYS A 104 -3.96 15.73 9.86
CA LYS A 104 -4.67 14.95 8.84
C LYS A 104 -3.70 14.06 8.07
N THR A 105 -2.53 14.59 7.73
CA THR A 105 -1.46 13.79 7.09
C THR A 105 -1.04 12.64 8.00
N GLN A 106 -0.78 12.92 9.28
CA GLN A 106 -0.41 11.89 10.24
C GLN A 106 -1.50 10.82 10.39
N GLN A 107 -2.76 11.24 10.47
CA GLN A 107 -3.89 10.32 10.58
C GLN A 107 -4.06 9.46 9.32
N ALA A 108 -3.92 10.04 8.13
CA ALA A 108 -4.04 9.32 6.87
C ALA A 108 -2.91 8.28 6.70
N VAL A 109 -1.66 8.66 6.99
CA VAL A 109 -0.50 7.74 6.97
C VAL A 109 -0.69 6.61 7.97
N GLN A 110 -1.16 6.92 9.19
CA GLN A 110 -1.40 5.91 10.21
C GLN A 110 -2.54 4.95 9.82
N ARG A 111 -3.62 5.46 9.18
CA ARG A 111 -4.70 4.60 8.64
C ARG A 111 -4.17 3.66 7.57
N ALA A 112 -3.39 4.16 6.62
CA ALA A 112 -2.76 3.33 5.59
C ALA A 112 -1.88 2.23 6.21
N HIS A 113 -1.00 2.59 7.15
CA HIS A 113 -0.14 1.64 7.84
C HIS A 113 -0.93 0.55 8.58
N ASN A 114 -2.01 0.92 9.28
CA ASN A 114 -2.87 -0.02 10.00
C ASN A 114 -3.56 -1.02 9.06
N GLU A 115 -4.13 -0.53 7.95
CA GLU A 115 -4.79 -1.40 6.97
C GLU A 115 -3.80 -2.36 6.30
N ILE A 116 -2.60 -1.89 5.97
CA ILE A 116 -1.53 -2.72 5.40
C ILE A 116 -1.05 -3.78 6.41
N SER A 117 -0.80 -3.39 7.65
CA SER A 117 -0.41 -4.30 8.74
C SER A 117 -1.48 -5.39 8.96
N ASN A 118 -2.75 -5.00 8.90
CA ASN A 118 -3.87 -5.94 9.03
C ASN A 118 -3.93 -6.90 7.84
N LEU A 119 -3.74 -6.39 6.62
CA LEU A 119 -3.70 -7.20 5.40
C LEU A 119 -2.56 -8.22 5.44
N LYS A 120 -1.34 -7.80 5.80
CA LYS A 120 -0.19 -8.70 5.93
C LYS A 120 -0.48 -9.85 6.88
N LYS A 121 -1.01 -9.54 8.06
CA LYS A 121 -1.40 -10.54 9.08
C LYS A 121 -2.39 -11.55 8.54
N GLN A 122 -3.38 -11.10 7.76
CA GLN A 122 -4.35 -12.00 7.14
C GLN A 122 -3.73 -12.93 6.10
N ILE A 123 -2.75 -12.46 5.30
CA ILE A 123 -2.01 -13.30 4.35
C ILE A 123 -1.12 -14.31 5.08
N GLN A 124 -0.45 -13.88 6.15
CA GLN A 124 0.50 -14.70 6.91
C GLN A 124 -0.19 -15.78 7.77
N MET A 125 -1.43 -15.53 8.20
CA MET A 125 -2.26 -16.50 8.95
C MET A 125 -3.18 -17.34 8.04
N GLY A 126 -3.18 -17.08 6.73
CA GLY A 126 -4.12 -17.63 5.75
C GLY A 126 -3.73 -19.00 5.20
#